data_AF-A0A956ZYA5-F1
#
_entry.id   AF-A0A956ZYA5-F1
#
_cell.length_a   1.000
_cell.length_b   1.000
_cell.length_c   1.000
_cell.angle_alpha   90.00
_cell.angle_beta   90.00
_cell.angle_gamma   90.00
#
_symmetry.space_group_name_H-M   'P 1'
#
loop_
_entity.id
_entity.type
_entity.pdbx_description
1 polymer ?
#
loop_
_entity_poly.entity_id
_entity_poly.type
_entity_poly.pdbx_seq_one_letter_code
_entity_poly.pdbx_strand_id
1 'polypeptide(L)' 'PIGKMRIRLEPAHKIAYVRITKAQVAFPDILAAYDAVEDYLVKKGIKFDAPREIFFADWDKTGDNEPVCDVAFPFKA' A
#
# COMPACT_ATOMS: atom_id res chain seq x y z
N PRO A 1 4.07 2.82 -24.18
CA PRO A 1 5.11 2.14 -23.36
C PRO A 1 6.41 2.03 -24.18
N ILE A 2 7.57 2.32 -23.60
CA ILE A 2 8.87 2.27 -24.29
C ILE A 2 9.78 1.17 -23.71
N GLY A 3 10.60 0.55 -24.56
CA GLY A 3 11.55 -0.50 -24.15
C GLY A 3 10.90 -1.69 -23.44
N LYS A 4 11.33 -1.96 -22.21
CA LYS A 4 10.82 -3.09 -21.39
C LYS A 4 9.50 -2.78 -20.67
N MET A 5 8.96 -1.57 -20.77
CA MET A 5 7.66 -1.26 -20.17
C MET A 5 6.55 -2.12 -20.80
N ARG A 6 5.65 -2.61 -19.95
CA ARG A 6 4.44 -3.33 -20.35
C ARG A 6 3.24 -2.68 -19.70
N ILE A 7 2.10 -2.76 -20.38
CA ILE A 7 0.81 -2.31 -19.84
C ILE A 7 0.10 -3.55 -19.32
N ARG A 8 -0.38 -3.50 -18.08
CA ARG A 8 -1.30 -4.49 -17.50
C ARG A 8 -2.61 -3.78 -17.18
N LEU A 9 -3.71 -4.29 -17.74
CA LEU A 9 -5.04 -3.85 -17.31
C LEU A 9 -5.39 -4.58 -16.03
N GLU A 10 -5.80 -3.82 -15.02
CA GLU A 10 -6.25 -4.38 -13.75
C GLU A 10 -7.77 -4.29 -13.67
N PRO A 11 -8.48 -5.42 -13.43
CA PRO A 11 -9.92 -5.40 -13.21
C PRO A 11 -10.28 -4.54 -12.00
N ALA A 12 -11.53 -4.09 -11.95
CA ALA A 12 -12.08 -3.45 -10.75
C ALA A 12 -11.94 -4.39 -9.54
N HIS A 13 -11.43 -3.84 -8.44
CA HIS A 13 -11.19 -4.55 -7.19
C HIS A 13 -11.43 -3.61 -6.01
N LYS A 14 -11.53 -4.20 -4.82
CA LYS A 14 -11.52 -3.43 -3.57
C LYS A 14 -10.12 -3.39 -3.01
N ILE A 15 -9.84 -2.40 -2.16
CA ILE A 15 -8.53 -2.21 -1.55
C ILE A 15 -8.74 -2.00 -0.05
N ALA A 16 -8.03 -2.77 0.76
CA ALA A 16 -7.84 -2.45 2.17
C ALA A 16 -6.49 -1.75 2.27
N TYR A 17 -6.41 -0.69 3.06
CA TYR A 17 -5.17 0.07 3.19
C TYR A 17 -5.03 0.65 4.59
N VAL A 18 -3.79 0.93 4.96
CA VAL A 18 -3.45 1.78 6.10
C VAL A 18 -2.58 2.93 5.60
N ARG A 19 -2.88 4.13 6.09
CA ARG A 19 -2.12 5.34 5.79
C ARG A 19 -1.01 5.53 6.80
N ILE A 20 0.20 5.78 6.31
CA ILE A 20 1.38 5.96 7.14
C ILE A 20 2.10 7.27 6.84
N THR A 21 2.81 7.76 7.86
CA THR A 21 3.67 8.94 7.73
C THR A 21 4.98 8.60 7.04
N LYS A 22 5.70 9.63 6.58
CA LYS A 22 7.01 9.44 5.96
C LYS A 22 8.02 8.74 6.87
N ALA A 23 8.05 9.02 8.17
CA ALA A 23 8.89 8.32 9.13
C ALA A 23 8.60 6.82 9.18
N GLN A 24 7.32 6.45 9.14
CA GLN A 24 6.86 5.06 9.21
C GLN A 24 7.16 4.26 7.94
N VAL A 25 7.49 4.90 6.81
CA VAL A 25 7.90 4.20 5.58
C VAL A 25 9.28 3.54 5.73
N ALA A 26 10.11 4.02 6.66
CA ALA A 26 11.43 3.45 6.87
C ALA A 26 11.36 2.02 7.42
N PHE A 27 12.28 1.16 6.99
CA PHE A 27 12.47 -0.14 7.62
C PHE A 27 13.07 0.04 9.02
N PRO A 28 12.60 -0.68 10.06
CA PRO A 28 11.59 -1.75 10.02
C PRO A 28 10.15 -1.30 10.25
N ASP A 29 9.90 -0.03 10.55
CA ASP A 29 8.59 0.49 10.98
C ASP A 29 7.47 0.21 9.99
N ILE A 30 7.78 0.22 8.69
CA ILE A 30 6.81 -0.07 7.63
C ILE A 30 6.20 -1.47 7.74
N LEU A 31 6.90 -2.44 8.35
CA LEU A 31 6.39 -3.81 8.50
C LEU A 31 5.09 -3.85 9.31
N ALA A 32 4.95 -2.99 10.33
CA ALA A 32 3.73 -2.90 11.11
C ALA A 32 2.51 -2.46 10.28
N ALA A 33 2.74 -1.70 9.19
CA ALA A 33 1.69 -1.29 8.28
C ALA A 33 1.22 -2.46 7.40
N TYR A 34 2.14 -3.30 6.94
CA TYR A 34 1.81 -4.53 6.23
C TYR A 34 0.99 -5.48 7.13
N ASP A 35 1.51 -5.74 8.33
CA ASP A 35 0.86 -6.62 9.31
C ASP A 35 -0.54 -6.12 9.64
N ALA A 36 -0.73 -4.81 9.84
CA ALA A 36 -2.03 -4.23 10.19
C ALA A 36 -3.12 -4.49 9.12
N VAL A 37 -2.77 -4.39 7.85
CA VAL A 37 -3.74 -4.61 6.74
C VAL A 37 -3.98 -6.10 6.52
N GLU A 38 -2.93 -6.92 6.56
CA GLU A 38 -3.04 -8.37 6.46
C GLU A 38 -3.91 -8.93 7.59
N ASP A 39 -3.64 -8.55 8.84
CA ASP A 39 -4.42 -8.95 10.01
C ASP A 39 -5.91 -8.63 9.85
N TYR A 40 -6.23 -7.44 9.35
CA TYR A 40 -7.61 -7.01 9.12
C TYR A 40 -8.33 -7.92 8.11
N LEU A 41 -7.66 -8.24 7.00
CA LEU A 41 -8.21 -9.09 5.94
C LEU A 41 -8.35 -10.54 6.40
N VAL A 42 -7.33 -11.09 7.07
CA VAL A 42 -7.31 -12.45 7.62
C VAL A 42 -8.42 -12.62 8.66
N LYS A 43 -8.57 -11.69 9.61
CA LYS A 43 -9.66 -11.72 10.62
C LYS A 43 -11.05 -11.71 9.99
N LYS A 44 -11.19 -11.15 8.78
CA LYS A 44 -12.44 -11.14 8.01
C LYS A 44 -12.59 -12.32 7.05
N GLY A 45 -11.60 -13.21 6.97
CA GLY A 45 -11.60 -14.34 6.03
C GLY A 45 -11.53 -13.91 4.56
N ILE A 46 -11.01 -12.71 4.27
CA ILE A 46 -10.92 -12.16 2.92
C ILE A 46 -9.58 -12.59 2.30
N LYS A 47 -9.64 -13.20 1.11
CA LYS A 47 -8.44 -13.45 0.30
C LYS A 47 -8.01 -12.19 -0.44
N PHE A 48 -6.72 -11.93 -0.48
CA PHE A 48 -6.13 -10.74 -1.08
C PHE A 48 -4.98 -11.08 -2.02
N ASP A 49 -4.69 -10.15 -2.93
CA ASP A 49 -3.56 -10.21 -3.85
C ASP A 49 -2.32 -9.54 -3.21
N ALA A 50 -1.19 -9.57 -3.94
CA ALA A 50 0.06 -8.98 -3.46
C ALA A 50 -0.08 -7.49 -3.08
N PRO A 51 0.55 -7.04 -1.99
CA PRO A 51 0.43 -5.67 -1.50
C PRO A 51 1.19 -4.67 -2.38
N ARG A 52 0.87 -3.39 -2.18
CA ARG A 52 1.43 -2.24 -2.90
C ARG A 52 1.67 -1.09 -1.94
N GLU A 53 2.73 -0.35 -2.19
CA GLU A 53 2.99 0.95 -1.58
C GLU A 53 2.55 2.04 -2.55
N ILE A 54 1.57 2.84 -2.14
CA ILE A 54 1.02 3.92 -2.97
C ILE A 54 1.43 5.26 -2.37
N PHE A 55 2.46 5.88 -2.95
CA PHE A 55 2.90 7.22 -2.58
C PHE A 55 2.01 8.27 -3.24
N PHE A 56 1.35 9.09 -2.43
CA PHE A 56 0.38 10.09 -2.90
C PHE A 56 0.82 11.54 -2.65
N ALA A 57 1.94 11.75 -1.97
CA ALA A 57 2.51 13.07 -1.70
C ALA A 57 3.91 13.23 -2.30
N ASP A 58 4.35 14.49 -2.45
CA ASP A 58 5.69 14.84 -2.92
C ASP A 58 6.71 14.48 -1.82
N TRP A 59 7.48 13.42 -2.05
CA TRP A 59 8.40 12.85 -1.07
C TRP A 59 9.39 13.89 -0.54
N ASP A 60 9.92 14.76 -1.39
CA ASP A 60 10.98 15.70 -1.02
C ASP A 60 10.45 16.90 -0.21
N LYS A 61 9.15 17.19 -0.29
CA LYS A 61 8.49 18.29 0.43
C LYS A 61 7.72 17.87 1.68
N THR A 62 7.46 16.57 1.82
CA THR A 62 6.68 16.02 2.94
C THR A 62 7.60 15.83 4.16
N GLY A 63 7.16 16.35 5.31
CA GLY A 63 7.82 16.17 6.60
C GLY A 63 7.60 14.76 7.19
N ASP A 64 8.42 14.39 8.16
CA ASP A 64 8.48 13.03 8.70
C ASP A 64 7.16 12.53 9.32
N ASN A 65 6.39 13.43 9.93
CA ASN A 65 5.11 13.11 10.57
C ASN A 65 3.90 13.30 9.64
N GLU A 66 4.14 13.67 8.38
CA GLU A 66 3.07 13.90 7.42
C GLU A 66 2.77 12.62 6.62
N PRO A 67 1.49 12.39 6.29
CA PRO A 67 1.06 11.21 5.54
C PRO A 67 1.62 11.24 4.12
N VAL A 68 2.23 10.14 3.67
CA VAL A 68 2.90 10.08 2.35
C VAL A 68 2.57 8.82 1.55
N CYS A 69 2.25 7.71 2.23
CA CYS A 69 2.11 6.39 1.63
C CYS A 69 0.91 5.65 2.21
N ASP A 70 0.20 4.93 1.34
CA ASP A 70 -0.76 3.90 1.74
C ASP A 70 -0.14 2.52 1.46
N VAL A 71 -0.05 1.66 2.49
CA VAL A 71 0.22 0.23 2.30
C VAL A 71 -1.12 -0.43 2.01
N ALA A 72 -1.27 -0.97 0.80
CA ALA A 72 -2.54 -1.31 0.21
C ALA A 72 -2.58 -2.76 -0.31
N PHE A 73 -3.63 -3.50 0.06
CA PHE A 73 -3.85 -4.88 -0.31
C PHE A 73 -5.12 -4.97 -1.17
N PRO A 74 -4.99 -5.18 -2.49
CA PRO A 74 -6.13 -5.45 -3.37
C PRO A 74 -6.82 -6.76 -2.98
N PHE A 75 -8.14 -6.77 -3.05
CA PHE A 75 -8.94 -7.99 -2.85
C PHE A 75 -10.18 -7.98 -3.74
N LYS A 76 -10.71 -9.17 -4.02
CA LYS A 76 -11.94 -9.34 -4.80
C LYS A 76 -13.15 -9.19 -3.88
N ALA A 77 -14.15 -8.43 -4.37
CA ALA A 77 -15.44 -8.27 -3.73
C ALA A 77 -16.31 -9.51 -3.91
#